data_AF-A0A2G6EUJ4-F1
#
_entry.id   AF-A0A2G6EUJ4-F1
#
_cell.length_a   1.000
_cell.length_b   1.000
_cell.length_c   1.000
_cell.angle_alpha   90.00
_cell.angle_beta   90.00
_cell.angle_gamma   90.00
#
_symmetry.space_group_name_H-M   'P 1'
#
loop_
_entity.id
_entity.type
_entity.pdbx_description
1 polymer ?
#
loop_
_entity_poly.entity_id
_entity_poly.type
_entity_poly.pdbx_seq_one_letter_code
_entity_poly.pdbx_strand_id
1 'polypeptide(L)'
;MANQLINIEVAYATPERQKIIACQVPAGTSLLEAAKLSGISDIFLELDLDTADFGIWGKTKPGKTPVEEGQRIEIYRPLLADPKESRRKRAEKRAREK
;
A
#
# COMPACT_ATOMS: atom_id res chain seq x y z
N MET A 1 27.59 12.92 7.09
CA MET A 1 27.39 11.45 7.20
C MET A 1 26.87 10.97 5.86
N ALA A 2 27.54 10.01 5.22
CA ALA A 2 27.08 9.48 3.94
C ALA A 2 25.75 8.75 4.19
N ASN A 3 24.68 9.25 3.59
CA ASN A 3 23.37 8.58 3.65
C ASN A 3 23.51 7.33 2.78
N GLN A 4 23.79 6.18 3.40
CA GLN A 4 23.91 4.91 2.70
C GLN A 4 22.61 4.67 1.94
N LEU A 5 22.69 4.50 0.62
CA LEU A 5 21.52 4.12 -0.17
C LEU A 5 21.29 2.63 -0.01
N ILE A 6 20.01 2.26 0.14
CA ILE A 6 19.55 0.88 0.20
C ILE A 6 18.61 0.59 -0.96
N ASN A 7 18.67 -0.62 -1.52
CA ASN A 7 17.75 -1.06 -2.56
C ASN A 7 16.49 -1.63 -1.92
N ILE A 8 15.34 -1.19 -2.41
CA ILE A 8 14.03 -1.65 -1.96
C ILE A 8 13.11 -1.85 -3.15
N GLU A 9 11.97 -2.50 -2.90
CA GLU A 9 10.89 -2.61 -3.85
C GLU A 9 9.61 -1.99 -3.29
N VAL A 10 8.83 -1.30 -4.13
CA VAL A 10 7.51 -0.78 -3.77
C VAL A 10 6.47 -1.40 -4.69
N ALA A 11 5.48 -2.06 -4.10
CA ALA A 11 4.44 -2.79 -4.81
C ALA A 11 3.06 -2.22 -4.51
N TYR A 12 2.28 -2.01 -5.56
CA TYR A 12 0.86 -1.68 -5.47
C TYR A 12 0.07 -2.41 -6.56
N ALA A 13 -1.12 -2.88 -6.20
CA ALA A 13 -1.98 -3.65 -7.09
C ALA A 13 -3.46 -3.27 -6.93
N THR A 14 -4.10 -3.07 -8.07
CA THR A 14 -5.54 -2.99 -8.29
C THR A 14 -6.00 -4.25 -9.05
N PRO A 15 -7.32 -4.52 -9.16
CA PRO A 15 -7.82 -5.68 -9.90
C PRO A 15 -7.43 -5.66 -11.39
N GLU A 16 -7.22 -4.47 -11.93
CA GLU A 16 -6.95 -4.23 -13.36
C GLU A 16 -5.44 -4.17 -13.64
N ARG A 17 -4.63 -3.84 -12.63
CA ARG A 17 -3.25 -3.44 -12.82
C ARG A 17 -2.41 -3.70 -11.57
N GLN A 18 -1.19 -4.19 -11.77
CA GLN A 18 -0.18 -4.31 -10.73
C GLN A 18 1.14 -3.69 -11.17
N LYS A 19 1.89 -3.11 -10.23
CA LYS A 19 3.24 -2.59 -10.49
C LYS A 19 4.14 -2.83 -9.28
N ILE A 20 5.37 -3.21 -9.56
CA ILE A 20 6.47 -3.24 -8.61
C ILE A 20 7.55 -2.30 -9.16
N ILE A 21 8.07 -1.41 -8.31
CA ILE A 21 9.12 -0.46 -8.64
C ILE A 21 10.31 -0.77 -7.73
N ALA A 22 11.43 -1.17 -8.33
CA ALA A 22 12.71 -1.23 -7.64
C ALA A 22 13.31 0.19 -7.60
N CYS A 23 13.72 0.66 -6.41
CA CYS A 23 14.33 1.97 -6.26
C CYS A 23 15.37 1.97 -5.13
N GLN A 24 16.21 3.00 -5.13
CA GLN A 24 17.18 3.25 -4.08
C GLN A 24 16.73 4.42 -3.22
N VAL A 25 16.71 4.21 -1.92
CA VAL A 25 16.35 5.25 -0.94
C VAL A 25 17.44 5.33 0.12
N PRO A 26 17.58 6.47 0.81
CA PRO A 26 18.48 6.51 1.96
C PRO A 26 18.09 5.53 3.07
N ALA A 27 19.09 4.97 3.74
CA ALA A 27 18.89 4.13 4.91
C ALA A 27 18.14 4.92 6.00
N GLY A 28 17.17 4.27 6.63
CA GLY A 28 16.30 4.90 7.64
C GLY A 28 15.11 5.67 7.07
N THR A 29 14.94 5.72 5.74
CA THR A 29 13.73 6.26 5.11
C THR A 29 12.50 5.50 5.59
N SER A 30 11.41 6.21 5.88
CA SER A 30 10.16 5.57 6.31
C SER A 30 9.42 4.90 5.14
N LEU A 31 8.52 3.94 5.41
CA LEU A 31 7.71 3.30 4.36
C LEU A 31 6.93 4.31 3.51
N LEU A 32 6.35 5.32 4.15
CA LEU A 32 5.61 6.38 3.48
C LEU A 32 6.51 7.20 2.54
N GLU A 33 7.67 7.64 3.03
CA GLU A 33 8.61 8.42 2.23
C GLU A 33 9.21 7.57 1.09
N ALA A 34 9.53 6.31 1.35
CA ALA A 34 10.02 5.39 0.34
C ALA A 34 8.98 5.16 -0.77
N ALA A 35 7.70 5.03 -0.42
CA ALA A 35 6.62 4.97 -1.40
C ALA A 35 6.54 6.27 -2.23
N LYS A 36 6.65 7.45 -1.59
CA LYS A 36 6.69 8.75 -2.31
C LYS A 36 7.89 8.84 -3.25
N LEU A 37 9.08 8.45 -2.80
CA LEU A 37 10.32 8.46 -3.59
C LEU A 37 10.30 7.48 -4.77
N SER A 38 9.55 6.38 -4.66
CA SER A 38 9.40 5.41 -5.75
C SER A 38 8.60 5.93 -6.95
N GLY A 39 7.85 7.03 -6.80
CA GLY A 39 6.96 7.55 -7.84
C GLY A 39 5.74 6.69 -8.10
N ILE A 40 5.43 5.71 -7.23
CA ILE A 40 4.27 4.82 -7.39
C ILE A 40 2.94 5.60 -7.51
N SER A 41 2.81 6.71 -6.78
CA SER A 41 1.64 7.62 -6.82
C SER A 41 1.50 8.35 -8.16
N ASP A 42 2.59 8.57 -8.89
CA ASP A 42 2.53 9.21 -10.21
C ASP A 42 1.97 8.26 -11.27
N ILE A 43 2.12 6.94 -11.02
CA ILE A 43 1.56 5.93 -11.89
C ILE A 43 0.10 5.63 -11.51
N PHE A 44 -0.23 5.58 -10.22
CA PHE A 44 -1.58 5.33 -9.71
C PHE A 44 -2.16 6.62 -9.12
N LEU A 45 -2.82 7.43 -9.94
CA LEU A 45 -3.35 8.73 -9.52
C LEU A 45 -4.46 8.62 -8.46
N GLU A 46 -5.09 7.45 -8.35
CA GLU A 46 -6.08 7.12 -7.34
C GLU A 46 -5.46 6.73 -5.97
N LEU A 47 -4.14 6.52 -5.91
CA LEU A 47 -3.45 6.09 -4.70
C LEU A 47 -3.12 7.31 -3.82
N ASP A 48 -3.83 7.42 -2.69
CA ASP A 48 -3.45 8.31 -1.60
C ASP A 48 -2.54 7.58 -0.60
N LEU A 49 -1.26 7.95 -0.60
CA LEU A 49 -0.25 7.36 0.28
C LEU A 49 -0.41 7.77 1.75
N ASP A 50 -1.04 8.91 2.04
CA ASP A 50 -1.17 9.40 3.41
C ASP A 50 -2.27 8.67 4.20
N THR A 51 -3.22 8.03 3.49
CA THR A 51 -4.29 7.21 4.07
C THR A 51 -4.15 5.71 3.83
N ALA A 52 -3.16 5.29 3.03
CA ALA A 52 -2.91 3.89 2.75
C ALA A 52 -2.29 3.13 3.93
N ASP A 53 -2.64 1.85 4.04
CA ASP A 53 -1.92 0.92 4.92
C ASP A 53 -0.70 0.37 4.20
N PHE A 54 0.41 0.22 4.93
CA PHE A 54 1.66 -0.34 4.41
C PHE A 54 1.92 -1.71 5.02
N GLY A 55 2.65 -2.56 4.29
CA GLY A 55 3.08 -3.85 4.77
C GLY A 55 4.47 -4.23 4.27
N ILE A 56 5.09 -5.18 4.98
CA ILE A 56 6.31 -5.85 4.57
C ILE A 56 6.08 -7.35 4.74
N TRP A 57 6.29 -8.13 3.69
CA TRP A 57 6.11 -9.59 3.69
C TRP A 57 4.73 -10.04 4.22
N GLY A 58 3.65 -9.39 3.74
CA GLY A 58 2.27 -9.69 4.14
C GLY A 58 1.89 -9.26 5.57
N LYS A 59 2.74 -8.48 6.26
CA LYS A 59 2.46 -7.96 7.60
C LYS A 59 2.32 -6.45 7.58
N THR A 60 1.18 -5.94 8.05
CA THR A 60 0.92 -4.50 8.17
C THR A 60 1.92 -3.82 9.10
N LYS A 61 2.40 -2.64 8.71
CA LYS A 61 3.34 -1.80 9.44
C LYS A 61 2.91 -0.33 9.37
N PRO A 62 3.17 0.47 10.42
CA PRO A 62 2.97 1.91 10.35
C PRO A 62 3.79 2.55 9.22
N GLY A 63 3.23 3.54 8.53
CA GLY A 63 3.96 4.26 7.46
C GLY A 63 5.26 4.94 7.91
N LYS A 64 5.40 5.20 9.22
CA LYS A 64 6.62 5.77 9.85
C LYS A 64 7.72 4.74 10.11
N THR A 65 7.48 3.45 9.91
CA THR A 65 8.49 2.42 10.11
C THR A 65 9.64 2.61 9.11
N PRO A 66 10.91 2.56 9.53
CA PRO A 66 12.03 2.62 8.61
C PRO A 66 12.10 1.35 7.75
N VAL A 67 12.42 1.50 6.47
CA VAL A 67 12.65 0.38 5.55
C VAL A 67 14.12 -0.05 5.60
N GLU A 68 14.36 -1.35 5.37
CA GLU A 68 15.69 -1.96 5.33
C GLU A 68 16.02 -2.48 3.92
N GLU A 69 17.31 -2.72 3.66
CA GLU A 69 17.81 -3.28 2.40
C GLU A 69 17.07 -4.57 2.00
N GLY A 70 16.68 -4.65 0.73
CA GLY A 70 16.03 -5.82 0.14
C GLY A 70 14.58 -6.03 0.55
N GLN A 71 13.99 -5.12 1.34
CA GLN A 71 12.59 -5.22 1.70
C GLN A 71 11.68 -4.75 0.56
N ARG A 72 10.53 -5.43 0.45
CA ARG A 72 9.42 -5.01 -0.40
C ARG A 72 8.33 -4.37 0.45
N ILE A 73 8.04 -3.10 0.13
CA ILE A 73 6.93 -2.33 0.66
C ILE A 73 5.68 -2.70 -0.13
N GLU A 74 4.68 -3.20 0.55
CA GLU A 74 3.36 -3.53 0.01
C GLU A 74 2.39 -2.42 0.41
N ILE A 75 1.75 -1.76 -0.57
CA ILE A 75 0.78 -0.71 -0.32
C ILE A 75 -0.62 -1.32 -0.48
N TYR A 76 -1.41 -1.24 0.59
CA TYR A 76 -2.76 -1.80 0.62
C TYR A 76 -3.81 -0.74 0.31
N ARG A 77 -4.96 -1.20 -0.19
CA ARG A 77 -6.10 -0.33 -0.54
C ARG A 77 -7.04 -0.20 0.65
N PRO A 78 -7.55 1.01 0.93
CA PRO A 78 -8.60 1.17 1.93
C PRO A 78 -9.86 0.40 1.50
N LEU A 79 -10.59 -0.14 2.48
CA LEU A 79 -11.84 -0.82 2.22
C LEU A 79 -12.90 0.21 1.78
N LEU A 80 -13.33 0.14 0.52
CA LEU A 80 -14.35 1.02 -0.06
C LEU A 80 -15.76 0.84 0.54
N ALA A 81 -16.00 -0.24 1.30
CA ALA A 81 -17.31 -0.53 1.86
C ALA A 81 -17.28 -0.43 3.39
N ASP A 82 -18.10 0.48 3.93
CA ASP A 82 -18.48 0.42 5.34
C ASP A 82 -19.06 -0.98 5.62
N PRO A 83 -18.46 -1.77 6.53
CA PRO A 83 -18.88 -3.15 6.80
C PRO A 83 -20.37 -3.28 7.16
N LYS A 84 -21.00 -2.21 7.68
CA LYS A 84 -22.45 -2.21 7.99
C LYS A 84 -23.31 -2.22 6.73
N GLU A 85 -22.98 -1.44 5.72
CA GLU A 85 -23.80 -1.36 4.51
C GLU A 85 -23.69 -2.61 3.64
N SER A 86 -22.48 -3.19 3.55
CA SER A 86 -22.25 -4.44 2.80
C SER A 86 -22.98 -5.65 3.42
N ARG A 87 -23.15 -5.66 4.75
CA ARG A 87 -23.97 -6.68 5.43
C ARG A 87 -25.47 -6.47 5.17
N ARG A 88 -25.96 -5.23 5.22
CA ARG A 88 -27.38 -4.90 4.93
C ARG A 88 -27.79 -5.31 3.52
N LYS A 89 -27.02 -4.91 2.50
CA LYS A 89 -27.31 -5.26 1.08
C LYS A 89 -27.31 -6.77 0.82
N ARG A 90 -26.48 -7.55 1.54
CA ARG A 90 -26.46 -9.03 1.44
C ARG A 90 -27.62 -9.72 2.15
N ALA A 91 -28.21 -9.10 3.17
CA ALA A 91 -29.42 -9.60 3.81
C ALA A 91 -30.65 -9.33 2.93
N GLU A 92 -30.75 -8.13 2.36
CA GLU A 92 -31.85 -7.72 1.46
C GLU A 92 -31.93 -8.58 0.19
N LYS A 93 -30.78 -8.90 -0.43
CA LYS A 93 -30.77 -9.76 -1.63
C LYS A 93 -31.30 -11.17 -1.33
N ARG A 94 -30.98 -11.75 -0.16
CA ARG A 94 -31.49 -13.06 0.26
C ARG A 94 -32.97 -13.09 0.61
N ALA A 95 -33.55 -11.96 1.00
CA ALA A 95 -34.98 -11.84 1.27
C ALA A 95 -35.81 -11.67 -0.02
N ARG A 96 -35.21 -11.19 -1.11
CA ARG A 96 -35.88 -10.95 -2.40
C ARG A 96 -35.86 -12.16 -3.35
N GLU A 97 -34.98 -13.11 -3.09
CA GLU A 97 -34.84 -14.38 -3.82
C GLU A 97 -35.61 -15.54 -3.15
N LYS A 98 -36.46 -15.23 -2.15
CA LYS A 98 -37.37 -16.17 -1.48
C LYS A 98 -38.81 -15.82 -1.83
#